data_AF-A0A351MTB5-F1
#
_entry.id   AF-A0A351MTB5-F1
#
_cell.length_a   1.000
_cell.length_b   1.000
_cell.length_c   1.000
_cell.angle_alpha   90.00
_cell.angle_beta   90.00
_cell.angle_gamma   90.00
#
_symmetry.space_group_name_H-M   'P 1'
#
loop_
_entity.id
_entity.type
_entity.pdbx_description
1 polymer ?
#
loop_
_entity_poly.entity_id
_entity_poly.type
_entity_poly.pdbx_seq_one_letter_code
_entity_poly.pdbx_strand_id
1 'polypeptide(L)'
;PPEKPTDLFSEKPIAGGQRVARTPAESVRIAIEGWYGGHMRTLFPDWREREEDLQGLIGFASRFEDIGDMVAQVTLLNGESSDKSPEPTEEMLRLTTIHQSKGLEFPVVFLLGVADGLLPLQRAVDDGDVEEERRLFYVACTRAMDQLHLFCPRFSTSGEGYRPLD
;
A
#
# COMPACT_ATOMS: atom_id res chain seq x y z
N PRO A 1 -29.70 13.57 -24.91
CA PRO A 1 -28.43 13.30 -25.64
C PRO A 1 -27.24 13.36 -24.66
N PRO A 2 -26.38 12.33 -24.58
CA PRO A 2 -25.17 12.45 -23.77
C PRO A 2 -24.28 13.52 -24.42
N GLU A 3 -23.89 14.52 -23.64
CA GLU A 3 -22.96 15.56 -24.07
C GLU A 3 -21.64 14.90 -24.52
N LYS A 4 -21.11 15.36 -25.65
CA LYS A 4 -19.84 14.86 -26.19
C LYS A 4 -18.74 15.02 -25.13
N PRO A 5 -17.79 14.07 -25.01
CA PRO A 5 -16.64 14.24 -24.14
C PRO A 5 -15.90 15.51 -24.56
N THR A 6 -15.92 16.50 -23.68
CA THR A 6 -15.15 17.73 -23.80
C THR A 6 -13.70 17.33 -23.96
N ASP A 7 -13.08 17.76 -25.05
CA ASP A 7 -11.69 17.47 -25.36
C ASP A 7 -10.78 18.03 -24.26
N LEU A 8 -10.43 17.18 -23.29
CA LEU A 8 -9.63 17.50 -22.11
C LEU A 8 -8.20 17.91 -22.46
N PHE A 9 -7.79 17.73 -23.72
CA PHE A 9 -6.49 18.11 -24.26
C PHE A 9 -6.56 19.28 -25.24
N SER A 10 -7.71 19.95 -25.38
CA SER A 10 -7.79 21.23 -26.08
C SER A 10 -7.20 22.34 -25.20
N GLU A 11 -5.89 22.24 -24.95
CA GLU A 11 -5.10 23.22 -24.25
C GLU A 11 -5.12 24.55 -25.01
N LYS A 12 -5.63 25.62 -24.37
CA LYS A 12 -5.04 26.93 -24.65
C LYS A 12 -3.55 26.78 -24.35
N PRO A 13 -2.64 27.12 -25.27
CA PRO A 13 -1.22 27.05 -24.99
C PRO A 13 -0.97 27.90 -23.76
N ILE A 14 -0.36 27.32 -22.72
CA ILE A 14 0.15 28.10 -21.60
C ILE A 14 1.18 29.05 -22.23
N ALA A 15 0.78 30.31 -22.39
CA ALA A 15 1.54 31.32 -23.07
C ALA A 15 2.93 31.44 -22.40
N GLY A 16 3.98 31.18 -23.18
CA GLY A 16 5.32 31.74 -22.97
C GLY A 16 5.94 31.63 -21.58
N GLY A 17 5.73 30.52 -20.86
CA GLY A 17 6.47 30.24 -19.64
C GLY A 17 7.70 29.39 -19.95
N GLN A 18 8.90 29.91 -19.69
CA GLN A 18 10.13 29.12 -19.59
C GLN A 18 9.83 27.78 -18.89
N ARG A 19 10.25 26.65 -19.45
CA ARG A 19 10.25 25.37 -18.71
C ARG A 19 11.25 25.52 -17.56
N VAL A 20 10.82 26.15 -16.48
CA VAL A 20 11.55 26.17 -15.22
C VAL A 20 11.71 24.71 -14.83
N ALA A 21 12.94 24.28 -14.53
CA ALA A 21 13.17 23.00 -13.89
C ALA A 21 12.42 23.05 -12.55
N ARG A 22 11.27 22.39 -12.51
CA ARG A 22 10.43 22.33 -11.31
C ARG A 22 10.80 21.10 -10.54
N THR A 23 10.84 21.22 -9.22
CA THR A 23 11.00 20.04 -8.38
C THR A 23 9.80 19.11 -8.56
N PRO A 24 9.96 17.81 -8.31
CA PRO A 24 8.85 16.86 -8.30
C PRO A 24 7.71 17.31 -7.40
N ALA A 25 8.02 17.83 -6.20
CA ALA A 25 7.03 18.34 -5.26
C ALA A 25 6.19 19.50 -5.82
N GLU A 26 6.83 20.46 -6.50
CA GLU A 26 6.11 21.56 -7.15
C GLU A 26 5.23 21.08 -8.30
N SER A 27 5.70 20.10 -9.06
CA SER A 27 4.94 19.52 -10.17
C SER A 27 3.69 18.80 -9.67
N VAL A 28 3.81 18.01 -8.61
CA VAL A 28 2.67 17.34 -7.95
C VAL A 28 1.70 18.36 -7.37
N ARG A 29 2.20 19.39 -6.67
CA ARG A 29 1.37 20.45 -6.11
C ARG A 29 0.55 21.19 -7.18
N ILE A 30 1.18 21.57 -8.29
CA ILE A 30 0.50 22.26 -9.40
C ILE A 30 -0.56 21.36 -10.04
N ALA A 31 -0.33 20.05 -10.13
CA ALA A 31 -1.32 19.12 -10.65
C ALA A 31 -2.56 19.06 -9.73
N ILE A 32 -2.35 18.91 -8.42
CA ILE A 32 -3.41 18.83 -7.40
C ILE A 32 -4.20 20.14 -7.33
N GLU A 33 -3.52 21.30 -7.28
CA GLU A 33 -4.16 22.61 -7.23
C GLU A 33 -4.80 23.03 -8.56
N GLY A 34 -4.39 22.39 -9.67
CA GLY A 34 -4.77 22.73 -11.03
C GLY A 34 -5.73 21.74 -11.69
N TRP A 35 -5.34 21.25 -12.86
CA TRP A 35 -6.21 20.47 -13.75
C TRP A 35 -6.71 19.17 -13.10
N TYR A 36 -5.84 18.49 -12.35
CA TYR A 36 -6.16 17.17 -11.79
C TYR A 36 -7.11 17.30 -10.60
N GLY A 37 -6.93 18.30 -9.75
CA GLY A 37 -7.88 18.57 -8.65
C GLY A 37 -9.29 18.86 -9.14
N GLY A 38 -9.43 19.69 -10.19
CA GLY A 38 -10.73 19.94 -10.82
C GLY A 38 -11.37 18.69 -11.41
N HIS A 39 -10.56 17.85 -12.07
CA HIS A 39 -11.00 16.58 -12.64
C HIS A 39 -11.45 15.58 -11.55
N MET A 40 -10.65 15.43 -10.49
CA MET A 40 -10.89 14.51 -9.38
C MET A 40 -12.21 14.83 -8.64
N ARG A 41 -12.50 16.11 -8.40
CA ARG A 41 -13.76 16.58 -7.78
C ARG A 41 -15.00 16.23 -8.59
N THR A 42 -14.86 16.06 -9.90
CA THR A 42 -15.98 15.76 -10.80
C THR A 42 -16.24 14.25 -10.90
N LEU A 43 -15.18 13.43 -10.86
CA LEU A 43 -15.28 11.98 -11.07
C LEU A 43 -15.52 11.17 -9.80
N PHE A 44 -15.03 11.63 -8.65
CA PHE A 44 -14.96 10.80 -7.44
C PHE A 44 -15.80 11.39 -6.31
N PRO A 45 -16.78 10.64 -5.76
CA PRO A 45 -17.53 11.07 -4.58
C PRO A 45 -16.65 11.26 -3.33
N ASP A 46 -15.60 10.45 -3.21
CA ASP A 46 -14.58 10.40 -2.16
C ASP A 46 -13.36 11.31 -2.45
N TRP A 47 -13.52 12.35 -3.30
CA TRP A 47 -12.40 13.17 -3.75
C TRP A 47 -11.60 13.85 -2.61
N ARG A 48 -12.22 14.12 -1.46
CA ARG A 48 -11.53 14.77 -0.32
C ARG A 48 -10.47 13.86 0.30
N GLU A 49 -10.81 12.60 0.54
CA GLU A 49 -9.87 11.60 1.07
C GLU A 49 -8.71 11.38 0.08
N ARG A 50 -9.02 11.34 -1.22
CA ARG A 50 -8.00 11.24 -2.28
C ARG A 50 -7.09 12.48 -2.35
N GLU A 51 -7.63 13.67 -2.11
CA GLU A 51 -6.83 14.90 -2.06
C GLU A 51 -5.84 14.85 -0.88
N GLU A 52 -6.26 14.35 0.27
CA GLU A 52 -5.40 14.13 1.45
C GLU A 52 -4.28 13.11 1.15
N ASP A 53 -4.59 12.00 0.48
CA ASP A 53 -3.58 11.02 0.03
C ASP A 53 -2.53 11.65 -0.89
N LEU A 54 -2.98 12.49 -1.82
CA LEU A 54 -2.10 13.19 -2.77
C LEU A 54 -1.27 14.29 -2.11
N GLN A 55 -1.76 14.90 -1.03
CA GLN A 55 -0.91 15.78 -0.20
C GLN A 55 0.23 14.99 0.44
N GLY A 56 -0.02 13.73 0.84
CA GLY A 56 1.03 12.82 1.27
C GLY A 56 2.09 12.53 0.20
N LEU A 57 1.71 12.56 -1.08
CA LEU A 57 2.64 12.42 -2.21
C LEU A 57 3.57 13.63 -2.34
N ILE A 58 3.12 14.84 -1.98
CA ILE A 58 3.98 16.05 -2.00
C ILE A 58 5.15 15.88 -1.02
N GLY A 59 4.90 15.38 0.20
CA GLY A 59 5.94 15.12 1.19
C GLY A 59 6.92 14.00 0.80
N PHE A 60 6.47 13.05 -0.02
CA PHE A 60 7.37 12.07 -0.64
C PHE A 60 8.21 12.73 -1.75
N ALA A 61 7.57 13.46 -2.65
CA ALA A 61 8.18 14.12 -3.79
C ALA A 61 9.20 15.20 -3.38
N SER A 62 9.06 15.80 -2.19
CA SER A 62 10.00 16.81 -1.68
C SER A 62 11.37 16.25 -1.30
N ARG A 63 11.54 14.92 -1.29
CA ARG A 63 12.82 14.24 -1.05
C ARG A 63 13.70 14.15 -2.30
N PHE A 64 13.18 14.54 -3.46
CA PHE A 64 13.83 14.37 -4.76
C PHE A 64 13.96 15.73 -5.47
N GLU A 65 15.08 15.90 -6.17
CA GLU A 65 15.33 17.09 -7.01
C GLU A 65 14.90 16.85 -8.47
N ASP A 66 14.97 15.60 -8.94
CA ASP A 66 14.60 15.18 -10.30
C ASP A 66 13.39 14.23 -10.32
N ILE A 67 12.53 14.38 -11.32
CA ILE A 67 11.32 13.56 -11.49
C ILE A 67 11.67 12.13 -11.87
N GLY A 68 12.71 11.93 -12.69
CA GLY A 68 13.20 10.61 -13.06
C GLY A 68 13.62 9.79 -11.85
N ASP A 69 14.37 10.41 -10.92
CA ASP A 69 14.78 9.79 -9.66
C ASP A 69 13.58 9.41 -8.79
N MET A 70 12.59 10.30 -8.67
CA MET A 70 11.35 10.01 -7.93
C MET A 70 10.60 8.80 -8.55
N VAL A 71 10.44 8.78 -9.87
CA VAL A 71 9.73 7.69 -10.58
C VAL A 71 10.49 6.37 -10.46
N ALA A 72 11.81 6.40 -10.55
CA ALA A 72 12.65 5.22 -10.32
C ALA A 72 12.45 4.68 -8.90
N GLN A 73 12.45 5.55 -7.88
CA GLN A 73 12.21 5.15 -6.50
C GLN A 73 10.80 4.60 -6.27
N VAL A 74 9.75 5.19 -6.86
CA VAL A 74 8.38 4.66 -6.78
C VAL A 74 8.30 3.26 -7.40
N THR A 75 8.98 3.05 -8.52
CA THR A 75 9.02 1.75 -9.19
C THR A 75 9.69 0.69 -8.32
N LEU A 76 10.74 1.06 -7.58
CA LEU A 76 11.42 0.18 -6.64
C LEU A 76 10.56 -0.12 -5.40
N LEU A 77 9.92 0.90 -4.82
CA LEU A 77 9.05 0.80 -3.64
C LEU A 77 7.79 -0.05 -3.91
N ASN A 78 7.31 -0.13 -5.14
CA ASN A 78 6.19 -1.03 -5.47
C ASN A 78 6.54 -2.52 -5.29
N GLY A 79 7.84 -2.87 -5.20
CA GLY A 79 8.30 -4.23 -4.89
C GLY A 79 8.51 -4.50 -3.39
N GLU A 80 8.64 -3.46 -2.57
CA GLU A 80 8.91 -3.55 -1.13
C GLU A 80 7.86 -2.74 -0.38
N SER A 81 6.85 -3.40 0.19
CA SER A 81 5.73 -2.74 0.85
C SER A 81 6.21 -1.81 1.98
N SER A 82 6.15 -0.50 1.69
CA SER A 82 6.06 0.67 2.56
C SER A 82 7.08 0.81 3.71
N ASP A 83 8.12 1.59 3.45
CA ASP A 83 8.98 2.24 4.48
C ASP A 83 8.37 3.59 4.97
N LYS A 84 7.05 3.65 5.07
CA LYS A 84 6.33 4.74 5.76
C LYS A 84 5.98 4.33 7.19
N SER A 85 6.84 3.59 7.86
CA SER A 85 6.74 3.51 9.31
C SER A 85 7.23 4.84 9.90
N PRO A 86 6.49 5.47 10.83
CA PRO A 86 7.08 6.50 11.67
C PRO A 86 8.38 5.97 12.28
N GLU A 87 9.35 6.85 12.53
CA GLU A 87 10.56 6.51 13.30
C GLU A 87 10.13 5.68 14.51
N PRO A 88 10.71 4.48 14.72
CA PRO A 88 10.23 3.57 15.73
C PRO A 88 10.34 4.21 17.11
N THR A 89 9.23 4.73 17.64
CA THR A 89 9.09 5.12 19.04
C THR A 89 9.06 3.87 19.92
N GLU A 90 9.53 3.99 21.17
CA GLU A 90 9.62 2.88 22.13
C GLU A 90 8.28 2.18 22.41
N GLU A 91 7.14 2.82 22.13
CA GLU A 91 5.79 2.30 22.38
C GLU A 91 4.99 2.08 21.09
N MET A 92 5.44 1.19 20.21
CA MET A 92 4.69 0.83 18.99
C MET A 92 4.59 -0.68 18.79
N LEU A 93 3.42 -1.14 18.33
CA LEU A 93 3.24 -2.51 17.83
C LEU A 93 3.63 -2.59 16.36
N ARG A 94 4.44 -3.58 15.99
CA ARG A 94 4.81 -3.83 14.60
C ARG A 94 3.82 -4.81 13.96
N LEU A 95 3.02 -4.32 13.02
CA LEU A 95 2.21 -5.16 12.14
C LEU A 95 3.01 -5.46 10.86
N THR A 96 3.12 -6.72 10.50
CA THR A 96 3.88 -7.15 9.32
C THR A 96 3.32 -8.46 8.76
N THR A 97 3.74 -8.83 7.55
CA THR A 97 3.44 -10.14 6.98
C THR A 97 4.50 -11.16 7.41
N ILE A 98 4.18 -12.46 7.37
CA ILE A 98 5.15 -13.54 7.66
C ILE A 98 6.40 -13.41 6.78
N HIS A 99 6.21 -13.11 5.49
CA HIS A 99 7.31 -12.93 4.54
C HIS A 99 8.27 -11.80 4.96
N GLN A 100 7.73 -10.64 5.33
CA GLN A 100 8.52 -9.48 5.74
C GLN A 100 9.17 -9.64 7.12
N SER A 101 8.73 -10.61 7.92
CA SER A 101 9.33 -10.91 9.23
C SER A 101 10.61 -11.75 9.14
N LYS A 102 10.93 -12.29 7.95
CA LYS A 102 12.10 -13.15 7.76
C LYS A 102 13.39 -12.44 8.14
N GLY A 103 14.18 -13.07 9.00
CA GLY A 103 15.44 -12.49 9.50
C GLY A 103 15.29 -11.56 10.71
N LEU A 104 14.04 -11.25 11.11
CA LEU A 104 13.74 -10.49 12.33
C LEU A 104 13.32 -11.45 13.44
N GLU A 105 13.46 -11.02 14.68
CA GLU A 105 13.02 -11.74 15.87
C GLU A 105 12.41 -10.76 16.88
N PHE A 106 11.41 -11.20 17.62
CA PHE A 106 10.65 -10.37 18.55
C PHE A 106 10.44 -11.10 19.88
N PRO A 107 10.45 -10.40 21.03
CA PRO A 107 10.16 -11.01 22.33
C PRO A 107 8.81 -11.74 22.36
N VAL A 108 7.78 -11.11 21.78
CA VAL A 108 6.41 -11.65 21.73
C VAL A 108 5.87 -11.54 20.30
N VAL A 109 5.32 -12.63 19.79
CA VAL A 109 4.68 -12.69 18.46
C VAL A 109 3.22 -13.13 18.60
N PHE A 110 2.33 -12.40 17.94
CA PHE A 110 0.92 -12.75 17.77
C PHE A 110 0.71 -13.19 16.32
N LEU A 111 0.59 -14.49 16.07
CA LEU A 111 0.31 -15.03 14.76
C LEU A 111 -1.19 -15.22 14.59
N LEU A 112 -1.77 -14.45 13.67
CA LEU A 112 -3.20 -14.45 13.38
C LEU A 112 -3.53 -15.35 12.20
N GLY A 113 -4.77 -15.85 12.15
CA GLY A 113 -5.29 -16.56 10.98
C GLY A 113 -4.73 -17.98 10.81
N VAL A 114 -4.40 -18.66 11.90
CA VAL A 114 -3.97 -20.06 11.89
C VAL A 114 -5.20 -20.97 11.77
N ALA A 115 -5.80 -20.97 10.58
CA ALA A 115 -6.99 -21.73 10.23
C ALA A 115 -6.96 -22.11 8.75
N ASP A 116 -7.65 -23.19 8.38
CA ASP A 116 -7.70 -23.68 7.00
C ASP A 116 -8.31 -22.64 6.06
N GLY A 117 -7.67 -22.44 4.91
CA GLY A 117 -8.03 -21.41 3.93
C GLY A 117 -7.40 -20.04 4.19
N LEU A 118 -6.81 -19.82 5.38
CA LEU A 118 -5.99 -18.64 5.70
C LEU A 118 -4.50 -18.98 5.76
N LEU A 119 -4.13 -19.99 6.54
CA LEU A 119 -2.76 -20.50 6.65
C LEU A 119 -2.83 -22.02 6.93
N PRO A 120 -2.80 -22.88 5.88
CA PRO A 120 -2.44 -22.56 4.50
C PRO A 120 -3.54 -21.80 3.74
N LEU A 121 -3.13 -20.92 2.83
CA LEU A 121 -4.06 -20.29 1.89
C LEU A 121 -4.78 -21.34 1.03
N GLN A 122 -6.09 -21.18 0.81
CA GLN A 122 -6.90 -22.12 0.02
C GLN A 122 -6.28 -22.41 -1.35
N ARG A 123 -5.80 -21.37 -2.04
CA ARG A 123 -5.12 -21.53 -3.35
C ARG A 123 -3.91 -22.46 -3.28
N ALA A 124 -3.13 -22.42 -2.20
CA ALA A 124 -1.94 -23.25 -2.05
C ALA A 124 -2.32 -24.71 -1.76
N VAL A 125 -3.45 -24.93 -1.09
CA VAL A 125 -4.04 -26.26 -0.94
C VAL A 125 -4.50 -26.80 -2.30
N ASP A 126 -5.22 -25.98 -3.07
CA ASP A 126 -5.76 -26.36 -4.38
C ASP A 126 -4.65 -26.66 -5.41
N ASP A 127 -3.58 -25.86 -5.39
CA ASP A 127 -2.40 -26.01 -6.26
C ASP A 127 -1.42 -27.10 -5.77
N GLY A 128 -1.66 -27.69 -4.59
CA GLY A 128 -0.79 -28.71 -4.00
C GLY A 128 0.54 -28.18 -3.44
N ASP A 129 0.67 -26.86 -3.27
CA ASP A 129 1.87 -26.17 -2.76
C ASP A 129 1.80 -25.87 -1.24
N VAL A 130 1.17 -26.78 -0.49
CA VAL A 130 1.03 -26.67 0.99
C VAL A 130 2.39 -26.63 1.68
N GLU A 131 3.43 -27.15 1.05
CA GLU A 131 4.77 -27.21 1.64
C GLU A 131 5.43 -25.83 1.74
N GLU A 132 5.12 -24.88 0.84
CA GLU A 132 5.56 -23.49 1.00
C GLU A 132 4.86 -22.80 2.17
N GLU A 133 3.54 -22.99 2.31
CA GLU A 133 2.78 -22.45 3.44
C GLU A 133 3.25 -23.04 4.78
N ARG A 134 3.66 -24.32 4.79
CA ARG A 134 4.30 -24.95 5.95
C ARG A 134 5.62 -24.27 6.32
N ARG A 135 6.45 -23.95 5.32
CA ARG A 135 7.70 -23.19 5.54
C ARG A 135 7.41 -21.79 6.08
N LEU A 136 6.36 -21.12 5.58
CA LEU A 136 5.93 -19.83 6.09
C LEU A 136 5.49 -19.92 7.56
N PHE A 137 4.66 -20.91 7.91
CA PHE A 137 4.26 -21.13 9.30
C PHE A 137 5.48 -21.38 10.21
N TYR A 138 6.44 -22.18 9.76
CA TYR A 138 7.70 -22.38 10.49
C TYR A 138 8.50 -21.07 10.68
N VAL A 139 8.61 -20.25 9.64
CA VAL A 139 9.24 -18.93 9.74
C VAL A 139 8.54 -18.08 10.79
N ALA A 140 7.20 -17.99 10.76
CA ALA A 140 6.41 -17.22 11.72
C ALA A 140 6.66 -17.68 13.17
N CYS A 141 6.63 -18.99 13.41
CA CYS A 141 6.88 -19.57 14.74
C CYS A 141 8.29 -19.25 15.26
N THR A 142 9.30 -19.28 14.38
CA THR A 142 10.70 -18.99 14.74
C THR A 142 11.01 -17.49 14.87
N ARG A 143 10.05 -16.59 14.65
CA ARG A 143 10.25 -15.16 14.94
C ARG A 143 10.10 -14.84 16.42
N ALA A 144 9.44 -15.69 17.20
CA ALA A 144 9.19 -15.48 18.62
C ALA A 144 10.38 -15.91 19.47
N MET A 145 10.82 -15.05 20.39
CA MET A 145 11.87 -15.38 21.38
C MET A 145 11.27 -15.97 22.67
N ASP A 146 10.34 -15.24 23.32
CA ASP A 146 9.83 -15.60 24.63
C ASP A 146 8.41 -16.18 24.58
N GLN A 147 7.52 -15.58 23.76
CA GLN A 147 6.12 -15.98 23.67
C GLN A 147 5.59 -15.97 22.24
N LEU A 148 4.89 -17.04 21.88
CA LEU A 148 4.14 -17.16 20.64
C LEU A 148 2.67 -17.40 20.97
N HIS A 149 1.81 -16.49 20.49
CA HIS A 149 0.36 -16.60 20.61
C HIS A 149 -0.25 -16.89 19.24
N LEU A 150 -0.95 -18.01 19.10
CA LEU A 150 -1.61 -18.42 17.86
C LEU A 150 -3.11 -18.17 17.94
N PHE A 151 -3.67 -17.53 16.92
CA PHE A 151 -5.11 -17.25 16.86
C PHE A 151 -5.75 -17.96 15.68
N CYS A 152 -6.66 -18.89 16.00
CA CYS A 152 -7.53 -19.55 15.05
C CYS A 152 -8.91 -18.87 15.06
N PRO A 153 -9.25 -18.05 14.05
CA PRO A 153 -10.57 -17.48 13.94
C PRO A 153 -11.60 -18.57 13.65
N ARG A 154 -12.75 -18.53 14.34
CA ARG A 154 -13.85 -19.48 14.10
C ARG A 154 -14.69 -19.15 12.87
N PHE A 155 -14.60 -17.90 12.41
CA PHE A 155 -15.36 -17.42 11.28
C PHE A 155 -14.52 -16.45 10.44
N SER A 156 -14.65 -16.56 9.12
CA SER A 156 -14.12 -15.59 8.16
C SER A 156 -15.26 -14.77 7.55
N THR A 157 -15.01 -13.48 7.32
CA THR A 157 -15.86 -12.62 6.51
C THR A 157 -15.20 -12.45 5.14
N SER A 158 -15.49 -13.36 4.21
CA SER A 158 -15.01 -13.25 2.83
C SER A 158 -16.20 -13.09 1.90
N GLY A 159 -16.37 -11.90 1.30
CA GLY A 159 -17.21 -11.60 0.14
C GLY A 159 -18.74 -11.80 0.24
N GLU A 160 -19.20 -12.90 0.84
CA GLU A 160 -20.58 -13.41 0.80
C GLU A 160 -21.09 -13.86 2.19
N GLY A 161 -20.52 -13.32 3.27
CA GLY A 161 -21.01 -13.53 4.65
C GLY A 161 -20.03 -14.27 5.57
N TYR A 162 -20.54 -14.72 6.72
CA TYR A 162 -19.77 -15.48 7.70
C TYR A 162 -19.62 -16.93 7.27
N ARG A 163 -18.41 -17.34 6.91
CA ARG A 163 -18.07 -18.75 6.69
C ARG A 163 -17.43 -19.32 7.96
N PRO A 164 -17.94 -20.41 8.54
CA PRO A 164 -17.22 -21.15 9.56
C PRO A 164 -15.84 -21.57 9.02
N LEU A 165 -14.83 -21.50 9.88
CA LEU A 165 -13.53 -22.11 9.63
C LEU A 165 -13.40 -23.29 10.60
N ASP A 166 -12.90 -24.40 10.07
CA ASP A 166 -12.61 -25.62 10.84
C ASP A 166 -11.22 -25.56 11.48
#